data_AF-H2D0M7-F1
#
_entry.id   AF-H2D0M7-F1
#
_cell.length_a   1.000
_cell.length_b   1.000
_cell.length_c   1.000
_cell.angle_alpha   90.00
_cell.angle_beta   90.00
_cell.angle_gamma   90.00
#
_symmetry.space_group_name_H-M   'P 1'
#
loop_
_entity.id
_entity.type
_entity.pdbx_description
1 polymer ?
#
loop_
_entity_poly.entity_id
_entity_poly.type
_entity_poly.pdbx_seq_one_letter_code
_entity_poly.pdbx_strand_id
1 'polypeptide(L)'
;AEGRIFSRLLELYRDKRNTNDLRVKCKDALKVTLQMCTDVEALEPLLFDVPPVILKYILRQFSKILPHDLRARRQFVASGCLKSLQEIQPQAGSKLAEYITIINCCFPEDIVRYYSPGYPELFRDLLDNYKPQLPSQYSIPK
;
A
#
# COMPACT_ATOMS: atom_id res chain seq x y z
N ALA A 1 18.09 -6.88 7.04
CA ALA A 1 19.22 -5.91 7.02
C ALA A 1 18.88 -4.67 6.17
N GLU A 2 18.16 -4.85 5.07
CA GLU A 2 17.79 -3.78 4.13
C GLU A 2 16.83 -2.72 4.72
N GLY A 3 15.86 -3.12 5.55
CA GLY A 3 14.97 -2.15 6.23
C GLY A 3 15.73 -1.09 7.04
N ARG A 4 16.85 -1.45 7.68
CA ARG A 4 17.67 -0.52 8.47
C ARG A 4 18.34 0.55 7.61
N ILE A 5 18.76 0.21 6.39
CA ILE A 5 19.39 1.20 5.49
C ILE A 5 18.33 2.18 4.95
N PHE A 6 17.12 1.72 4.65
CA PHE A 6 16.04 2.60 4.18
C PHE A 6 15.62 3.60 5.24
N SER A 7 15.39 3.16 6.47
CA SER A 7 15.08 4.04 7.60
C SER A 7 16.17 5.09 7.80
N ARG A 8 17.44 4.68 7.78
CA ARG A 8 18.55 5.61 7.98
C ARG A 8 18.69 6.65 6.88
N LEU A 9 18.55 6.24 5.62
CA LEU A 9 18.62 7.18 4.49
C LEU A 9 17.42 8.13 4.49
N LEU A 10 16.23 7.67 4.90
CA LEU A 10 15.04 8.51 5.03
C LEU A 10 15.20 9.56 6.13
N GLU A 11 15.72 9.17 7.30
CA GLU A 11 16.04 10.11 8.39
C GLU A 11 16.99 11.22 7.89
N LEU A 12 18.10 10.84 7.25
CA LEU A 12 19.09 11.79 6.74
C LEU A 12 18.51 12.70 5.65
N TYR A 13 17.63 12.18 4.80
CA TYR A 13 16.95 12.96 3.78
C TYR A 13 15.95 13.97 4.38
N ARG A 14 15.21 13.57 5.43
CA ARG A 14 14.16 14.37 6.07
C ARG A 14 14.69 15.47 6.98
N ASP A 15 15.86 15.26 7.61
CA ASP A 15 16.42 16.25 8.52
C ASP A 15 16.83 17.53 7.78
N LYS A 16 16.08 18.60 8.02
CA LYS A 16 16.32 19.92 7.38
C LYS A 16 17.63 20.57 7.83
N ARG A 17 18.23 20.11 8.94
CA ARG A 17 19.54 20.57 9.42
C ARG A 17 20.70 20.03 8.58
N ASN A 18 20.47 18.94 7.84
CA ASN A 18 21.48 18.39 6.95
C ASN A 18 21.70 19.27 5.72
N THR A 19 22.93 19.23 5.21
CA THR A 19 23.30 19.96 3.99
C THR A 19 22.47 19.49 2.80
N ASN A 20 22.26 20.38 1.84
CA ASN A 20 21.51 20.03 0.64
C ASN A 20 22.18 18.87 -0.13
N ASP A 21 23.51 18.86 -0.21
CA ASP A 21 24.29 17.79 -0.82
C ASP A 21 24.04 16.43 -0.16
N LEU A 22 24.08 16.35 1.18
CA LEU A 22 23.79 15.11 1.90
C LEU A 22 22.37 14.62 1.63
N ARG A 23 21.37 15.50 1.70
CA ARG A 23 19.96 15.12 1.43
C ARG A 23 19.77 14.62 0.00
N VAL A 24 20.41 15.27 -0.98
CA VAL A 24 20.34 14.83 -2.39
C VAL A 24 20.97 13.44 -2.55
N LYS A 25 22.15 13.22 -1.97
CA LYS A 25 22.83 11.91 -2.01
C LYS A 25 22.01 10.81 -1.32
N CYS A 26 21.42 11.09 -0.16
CA CYS A 26 20.54 10.12 0.53
C CYS A 26 19.29 9.81 -0.29
N LYS A 27 18.68 10.82 -0.91
CA LYS A 27 17.54 10.63 -1.82
C LYS A 27 17.92 9.76 -3.02
N ASP A 28 19.06 10.02 -3.65
CA ASP A 28 19.48 9.26 -4.83
C ASP A 28 19.91 7.83 -4.47
N ALA A 29 20.55 7.63 -3.33
CA ALA A 29 20.81 6.31 -2.77
C ALA A 29 19.49 5.54 -2.55
N LEU A 30 18.50 6.14 -1.88
CA LEU A 30 17.16 5.54 -1.69
C LEU A 30 16.55 5.08 -3.02
N LYS A 31 16.58 5.94 -4.04
CA LYS A 31 16.02 5.58 -5.35
C LYS A 31 16.67 4.33 -5.93
N VAL A 32 17.99 4.23 -5.87
CA VAL A 32 18.73 3.10 -6.43
C VAL A 32 18.47 1.84 -5.61
N THR A 33 18.59 1.93 -4.28
CA THR A 33 18.44 0.76 -3.41
C THR A 33 17.02 0.21 -3.41
N LEU A 34 15.99 1.07 -3.45
CA LEU A 34 14.59 0.64 -3.51
C LEU A 34 14.25 -0.09 -4.81
N GLN A 35 14.86 0.31 -5.93
CA GLN A 35 14.64 -0.35 -7.23
C GLN A 35 15.27 -1.74 -7.32
N MET A 36 16.21 -2.05 -6.43
CA MET A 36 16.90 -3.34 -6.37
C MET A 36 16.39 -4.25 -5.24
N CYS A 37 15.64 -3.70 -4.29
CA CYS A 37 15.12 -4.43 -3.14
C CYS A 37 14.04 -5.43 -3.57
N THR A 38 14.24 -6.70 -3.23
CA THR A 38 13.25 -7.76 -3.46
C THR A 38 12.59 -8.24 -2.17
N ASP A 39 13.07 -7.75 -1.03
CA ASP A 39 12.54 -8.03 0.30
C ASP A 39 11.26 -7.21 0.56
N VAL A 40 10.10 -7.86 0.41
CA VAL A 40 8.78 -7.27 0.64
C VAL A 40 8.64 -6.76 2.07
N GLU A 41 9.12 -7.51 3.07
CA GLU A 41 9.04 -7.12 4.49
C GLU A 41 9.82 -5.83 4.76
N ALA A 42 10.92 -5.60 4.03
CA ALA A 42 11.69 -4.36 4.14
C ALA A 42 11.03 -3.17 3.43
N LEU A 43 10.22 -3.41 2.39
CA LEU A 43 9.54 -2.37 1.61
C LEU A 43 8.22 -1.90 2.24
N GLU A 44 7.46 -2.81 2.86
CA GLU A 44 6.13 -2.52 3.41
C GLU A 44 6.10 -1.33 4.38
N PRO A 45 6.99 -1.21 5.39
CA PRO A 45 6.95 -0.08 6.33
C PRO A 45 7.12 1.28 5.65
N LEU A 46 7.81 1.29 4.50
CA LEU A 46 8.07 2.51 3.75
C LEU A 46 6.83 3.01 3.00
N LEU A 47 5.83 2.17 2.76
CA LEU A 47 4.60 2.62 2.11
C LEU A 47 3.85 3.64 2.98
N PHE A 48 3.91 3.47 4.30
CA PHE A 48 3.14 4.24 5.28
C PHE A 48 3.81 5.55 5.69
N ASP A 49 5.15 5.64 5.59
CA ASP A 49 5.90 6.80 6.10
C ASP A 49 7.03 7.22 5.15
N VAL A 50 6.68 7.62 3.93
CA VAL A 50 7.63 8.20 2.97
C VAL A 50 7.14 9.49 2.31
N PRO A 51 8.07 10.40 1.98
CA PRO A 51 7.75 11.55 1.16
C PRO A 51 7.23 11.14 -0.23
N PRO A 52 6.26 11.86 -0.83
CA PRO A 52 5.66 11.50 -2.13
C PRO A 52 6.68 11.30 -3.27
N VAL A 53 7.81 12.00 -3.22
CA VAL A 53 8.89 11.86 -4.22
C VAL A 53 9.58 10.49 -4.20
N ILE A 54 9.54 9.78 -3.06
CA ILE A 54 10.10 8.44 -2.89
C ILE A 54 9.05 7.34 -3.15
N LEU A 55 7.79 7.62 -2.83
CA LEU A 55 6.67 6.67 -2.95
C LEU A 55 6.61 5.95 -4.30
N LYS A 56 6.83 6.68 -5.41
CA LYS A 56 6.81 6.08 -6.77
C LYS A 56 7.83 4.96 -6.98
N TYR A 57 8.96 4.96 -6.28
CA TYR A 57 9.99 3.94 -6.42
C TYR A 57 9.63 2.67 -5.65
N ILE A 58 8.92 2.82 -4.53
CA ILE A 58 8.39 1.70 -3.76
C ILE A 58 7.27 1.02 -4.54
N LEU A 59 6.31 1.78 -5.07
CA LEU A 59 5.23 1.22 -5.90
C LEU A 59 5.74 0.59 -7.19
N ARG A 60 6.75 1.18 -7.83
CA ARG A 60 7.42 0.56 -8.98
C ARG A 60 7.98 -0.83 -8.65
N GLN A 61 8.46 -1.02 -7.43
CA GLN A 61 9.05 -2.30 -7.05
C GLN A 61 7.97 -3.33 -6.71
N PHE A 62 6.92 -2.93 -5.98
CA PHE A 62 5.75 -3.77 -5.78
C PHE A 62 5.07 -4.18 -7.09
N SER A 63 4.97 -3.28 -8.07
CA SER A 63 4.39 -3.59 -9.38
C SER A 63 5.18 -4.64 -10.18
N LYS A 64 6.43 -4.94 -9.80
CA LYS A 64 7.24 -6.01 -10.38
C LYS A 64 7.18 -7.30 -9.57
N ILE A 65 7.13 -7.21 -8.24
CA ILE A 65 7.15 -8.38 -7.35
C ILE A 65 5.78 -9.08 -7.33
N LEU A 66 4.70 -8.31 -7.14
CA LEU A 66 3.36 -8.86 -6.91
C LEU A 66 2.79 -9.73 -8.05
N PRO A 67 3.03 -9.43 -9.34
CA PRO A 67 2.56 -10.30 -10.42
C PRO A 67 3.12 -11.73 -10.37
N HIS A 68 4.27 -11.93 -9.73
CA HIS A 68 5.02 -13.18 -9.79
C HIS A 68 5.13 -13.90 -8.43
N ASP A 69 4.72 -13.26 -7.33
CA ASP A 69 4.84 -13.82 -5.98
C ASP A 69 3.50 -13.84 -5.23
N LEU A 70 2.97 -15.06 -5.03
CA LEU A 70 1.73 -15.30 -4.27
C LEU A 70 1.88 -15.01 -2.77
N ARG A 71 3.05 -15.27 -2.19
CA ARG A 71 3.29 -14.99 -0.77
C ARG A 71 3.34 -13.48 -0.55
N ALA A 72 4.02 -12.74 -1.42
CA ALA A 72 4.05 -11.28 -1.39
C ALA A 72 2.65 -10.68 -1.50
N ARG A 73 1.80 -11.18 -2.41
CA ARG A 73 0.40 -10.70 -2.54
C ARG A 73 -0.40 -10.88 -1.26
N ARG A 74 -0.34 -12.07 -0.64
CA ARG A 74 -1.06 -12.33 0.63
C ARG A 74 -0.57 -11.41 1.74
N GLN A 75 0.74 -11.23 1.84
CA GLN A 75 1.35 -10.37 2.84
C GLN A 75 0.95 -8.90 2.64
N PHE A 76 1.00 -8.40 1.40
CA PHE A 76 0.64 -7.02 1.04
C PHE A 76 -0.80 -6.65 1.42
N VAL A 77 -1.72 -7.63 1.40
CA VAL A 77 -3.09 -7.44 1.90
C VAL A 77 -3.11 -7.47 3.42
N ALA A 78 -2.49 -8.47 4.04
CA ALA A 78 -2.49 -8.66 5.49
C ALA A 78 -1.82 -7.52 6.27
N SER A 79 -0.79 -6.89 5.69
CA SER A 79 -0.09 -5.73 6.26
C SER A 79 -0.86 -4.42 6.12
N GLY A 80 -1.99 -4.41 5.40
CA GLY A 80 -2.76 -3.21 5.11
C GLY A 80 -2.18 -2.35 3.98
N CYS A 81 -1.14 -2.80 3.28
CA CYS A 81 -0.57 -2.05 2.17
C CYS A 81 -1.56 -1.85 1.02
N LEU A 82 -2.43 -2.83 0.73
CA LEU A 82 -3.47 -2.66 -0.29
C LEU A 82 -4.47 -1.56 0.06
N LYS A 83 -4.83 -1.43 1.34
CA LYS A 83 -5.68 -0.33 1.83
C LYS A 83 -5.00 1.01 1.66
N SER A 84 -3.75 1.12 2.13
CA SER A 84 -2.96 2.35 1.98
C SER A 84 -2.78 2.74 0.52
N LEU A 85 -2.62 1.77 -0.39
CA LEU A 85 -2.55 2.01 -1.83
C LEU A 85 -3.82 2.70 -2.38
N GLN A 86 -5.01 2.30 -1.92
CA GLN A 86 -6.27 2.90 -2.41
C GLN A 86 -6.48 4.35 -1.93
N GLU A 87 -5.79 4.77 -0.88
CA GLU A 87 -5.85 6.14 -0.37
C GLU A 87 -4.97 7.12 -1.18
N ILE A 88 -4.09 6.59 -2.03
CA ILE A 88 -3.19 7.41 -2.86
C ILE A 88 -3.97 8.01 -4.02
N GLN A 89 -3.86 9.34 -4.18
CA GLN A 89 -4.46 10.09 -5.28
C GLN A 89 -3.37 10.50 -6.29
N PRO A 90 -3.03 9.64 -7.26
CA PRO A 90 -2.01 9.97 -8.25
C PRO A 90 -2.55 10.95 -9.30
N GLN A 91 -1.67 11.76 -9.87
CA GLN A 91 -2.00 12.53 -11.06
C GLN A 91 -2.33 11.58 -12.23
N ALA A 92 -3.41 11.84 -12.96
CA ALA A 92 -3.80 11.07 -14.13
C ALA A 92 -2.69 11.04 -15.20
N GLY A 93 -2.44 9.88 -15.79
CA GLY A 93 -1.37 9.66 -16.77
C GLY A 93 0.05 9.62 -16.18
N SER A 94 0.21 9.75 -14.86
CA SER A 94 1.52 9.63 -14.22
C SER A 94 1.99 8.18 -14.12
N LYS A 95 3.31 7.97 -14.04
CA LYS A 95 3.89 6.66 -13.71
C LYS A 95 3.40 6.09 -12.39
N LEU A 96 3.07 6.96 -11.42
CA LEU A 96 2.51 6.53 -10.15
C LEU A 96 1.14 5.87 -10.35
N ALA A 97 0.27 6.48 -11.18
CA ALA A 97 -1.02 5.90 -11.54
C ALA A 97 -0.86 4.56 -12.27
N GLU A 98 0.08 4.47 -13.22
CA GLU A 98 0.39 3.20 -13.90
C GLU A 98 0.77 2.09 -12.91
N TYR A 99 1.65 2.37 -11.93
CA TYR A 99 2.05 1.38 -10.93
C TYR A 99 0.88 0.96 -10.03
N ILE A 100 0.04 1.91 -9.61
CA ILE A 100 -1.16 1.61 -8.82
C ILE A 100 -2.10 0.69 -9.61
N THR A 101 -2.33 0.97 -10.89
CA THR A 101 -3.14 0.12 -11.76
C THR A 101 -2.58 -1.30 -11.86
N ILE A 102 -1.27 -1.45 -12.12
CA ILE A 102 -0.62 -2.77 -12.20
C ILE A 102 -0.76 -3.53 -10.89
N ILE A 103 -0.55 -2.86 -9.74
CA ILE A 103 -0.69 -3.48 -8.43
C ILE A 103 -2.14 -3.93 -8.20
N ASN A 104 -3.13 -3.09 -8.51
CA ASN A 104 -4.54 -3.44 -8.39
C ASN A 104 -4.91 -4.66 -9.25
N CYS A 105 -4.37 -4.77 -10.47
CA CYS A 105 -4.57 -5.95 -11.34
C CYS A 105 -3.99 -7.26 -10.76
N CYS A 106 -3.16 -7.20 -9.72
CA CYS A 106 -2.64 -8.39 -9.05
C CYS A 106 -3.65 -9.02 -8.07
N PHE A 107 -4.78 -8.36 -7.82
CA PHE A 107 -5.81 -8.76 -6.86
C PHE A 107 -7.19 -8.86 -7.53
N PRO A 108 -8.07 -9.76 -7.05
CA PRO A 108 -9.47 -9.80 -7.47
C PRO A 108 -10.18 -8.45 -7.23
N GLU A 109 -11.07 -8.08 -8.13
CA GLU A 109 -11.81 -6.81 -8.09
C GLU A 109 -12.55 -6.61 -6.76
N ASP A 110 -13.19 -7.67 -6.23
CA ASP A 110 -13.91 -7.61 -4.96
C ASP A 110 -12.98 -7.27 -3.78
N ILE A 111 -11.73 -7.75 -3.80
CA ILE A 111 -10.74 -7.43 -2.77
C ILE A 111 -10.32 -5.96 -2.89
N VAL A 112 -10.05 -5.48 -4.11
CA VAL A 112 -9.70 -4.06 -4.34
C VAL A 112 -10.85 -3.14 -3.93
N ARG A 113 -12.08 -3.51 -4.28
CA ARG A 113 -13.30 -2.77 -3.95
C ARG A 113 -13.53 -2.70 -2.45
N TYR A 114 -13.32 -3.81 -1.74
CA TYR A 114 -13.45 -3.85 -0.27
C TYR A 114 -12.55 -2.82 0.43
N TYR A 115 -11.34 -2.59 -0.09
CA TYR A 115 -10.40 -1.60 0.45
C TYR A 115 -10.50 -0.21 -0.15
N SER A 116 -11.40 0.02 -1.12
CA SER A 116 -11.56 1.32 -1.75
C SER A 116 -12.19 2.34 -0.79
N PRO A 117 -11.77 3.62 -0.82
CA PRO A 117 -12.36 4.68 0.00
C PRO A 117 -13.89 4.74 -0.17
N GLY A 118 -14.64 4.86 0.92
CA GLY A 118 -16.11 4.93 0.89
C GLY A 118 -16.83 3.57 0.93
N TYR A 119 -16.13 2.45 0.71
CA TYR A 119 -16.76 1.13 0.76
C TYR A 119 -17.21 0.70 2.18
N PRO A 120 -16.45 0.96 3.27
CA PRO A 120 -16.89 0.65 4.62
C PRO A 120 -18.18 1.38 5.04
N GLU A 121 -18.41 2.59 4.53
CA GLU A 121 -19.65 3.35 4.71
C GLU A 121 -20.82 2.64 4.04
N LEU A 122 -20.66 2.26 2.76
CA LEU A 122 -21.67 1.48 2.03
C LEU A 122 -22.01 0.17 2.75
N PHE A 123 -21.01 -0.53 3.27
CA PHE A 123 -21.22 -1.78 4.00
C PHE A 123 -21.99 -1.57 5.31
N ARG A 124 -21.73 -0.46 6.02
CA ARG A 124 -22.49 -0.07 7.21
C ARG A 124 -23.95 0.22 6.87
N ASP A 125 -24.20 1.00 5.81
CA ASP A 125 -25.57 1.28 5.36
C ASP A 125 -26.33 0.00 4.98
N LEU A 126 -25.65 -0.96 4.35
CA LEU A 126 -26.24 -2.27 4.04
C LEU A 126 -26.61 -3.05 5.30
N LEU A 127 -25.78 -3.02 6.34
CA LEU A 127 -26.06 -3.67 7.62
C LEU A 127 -27.25 -3.01 8.35
N ASP A 128 -27.29 -1.68 8.38
CA ASP A 128 -28.35 -0.92 9.05
C ASP A 128 -29.73 -1.18 8.42
N ASN A 129 -29.75 -1.44 7.11
CA ASN A 129 -30.98 -1.74 6.36
C ASN A 129 -31.29 -3.24 6.25
N TYR A 130 -30.39 -4.12 6.68
CA TYR A 130 -30.58 -5.57 6.58
C TYR A 130 -31.56 -6.06 7.66
N LYS A 131 -32.60 -6.78 7.24
CA LYS A 131 -33.55 -7.44 8.14
C LYS A 131 -33.27 -8.95 8.14
N PRO A 132 -32.70 -9.52 9.21
CA PRO A 132 -32.43 -10.96 9.30
C PRO A 132 -33.73 -11.76 9.17
N GLN A 133 -33.76 -12.71 8.26
CA GLN A 133 -34.85 -13.68 8.12
C GLN A 133 -34.39 -14.98 8.79
N LEU A 134 -34.70 -15.13 10.08
CA LEU A 134 -34.40 -16.38 10.79
C LEU A 134 -35.39 -17.46 10.33
N PRO A 135 -34.90 -18.65 9.93
CA PRO A 135 -35.76 -19.81 9.78
C PRO A 135 -36.54 -20.06 11.08
N SER A 136 -37.80 -20.47 10.99
CA SER A 136 -38.71 -20.65 12.13
C SER A 136 -38.16 -21.56 13.22
N GLN A 137 -37.28 -22.51 12.89
CA GLN A 137 -36.58 -23.38 13.83
C GLN A 137 -35.56 -22.67 14.75
N TYR A 138 -35.17 -21.42 14.42
CA TYR A 138 -34.24 -20.60 15.20
C TYR A 138 -34.91 -19.35 15.80
N SER A 139 -36.23 -19.20 15.67
CA SER A 139 -36.98 -18.11 16.29
C SER A 139 -37.10 -18.35 17.80
N ILE A 140 -36.62 -17.39 18.60
CA ILE A 140 -36.79 -17.43 20.06
C ILE A 140 -38.29 -17.20 20.35
N PRO A 141 -38.97 -18.12 21.08
CA PRO A 141 -40.36 -17.92 21.45
C PRO A 141 -40.51 -16.66 22.30
N LYS A 142 -41.54 -15.87 21.99
CA LYS A 142 -41.92 -14.65 22.73
C LYS A 142 -42.45 -14.98 24.12
#